data_AF-A0A0G4IZL2-F1
#
_entry.id   AF-A0A0G4IZL2-F1
#
_cell.length_a   1.000
_cell.length_b   1.000
_cell.length_c   1.000
_cell.angle_alpha   90.00
_cell.angle_beta   90.00
_cell.angle_gamma   90.00
#
_symmetry.space_group_name_H-M   'P 1'
#
loop_
_entity.id
_entity.type
_entity.pdbx_description
1 polymer ?
#
loop_
_entity_poly.entity_id
_entity_poly.type
_entity_poly.pdbx_seq_one_letter_code
_entity_poly.pdbx_strand_id
1 'polypeptide(L)'
;MAVDKNRPAAGDDAMEEESVEHLTYADGIAQMKADPKAAAAKFRTIIFAEGELNDDVKVRELSIYRLCECLVALRKADELRQLIKQLRNFFDSTTKAKTAKIVRKIIDSIGEIPECTALQADICVEAIEWCKAEKRTMLRQRLESRYASYLLALRKYKEALAIIDSLVVEVKKLDDKLLLVEILLVESRIHHALENIPKAKAALTSARAASNAIYCPPVLQAEIDRQAGIICSEESDFKTAFSYFYEAFESYNTVNDPKNAVIILKYMLLSKIMTGETGDVYSIIHGKSGVKYAGVEIEALRSVAEAHKKRSLKMFQEMLTKYAPQLTGDSIIASHINGLYEKLLEQNLIRILDPFSVVQIAHVAKLIDLPIERVQAKLSEMILDGSFNGILDQGAGNVIVYDSAVVDKAYESAIQTIKELNVVTDRLYEKARRLSPHHSS
;
A
#
# COMPACT_ATOMS: atom_id res chain seq x y z
N MET A 1 -75.53 -18.38 39.96
CA MET A 1 -74.68 -19.44 40.57
C MET A 1 -73.25 -18.93 40.44
N ALA A 2 -72.61 -18.27 41.42
CA ALA A 2 -72.32 -18.72 42.80
C ALA A 2 -71.75 -20.16 42.73
N VAL A 3 -70.52 -20.51 43.13
CA VAL A 3 -69.66 -20.14 44.27
C VAL A 3 -68.26 -20.71 43.95
N ASP A 4 -67.23 -19.91 43.72
CA ASP A 4 -66.08 -19.63 44.62
C ASP A 4 -65.66 -20.73 45.62
N LYS A 5 -64.39 -21.15 45.63
CA LYS A 5 -63.63 -21.53 46.85
C LYS A 5 -62.16 -21.86 46.54
N ASN A 6 -61.30 -20.90 46.93
CA ASN A 6 -60.13 -21.07 47.80
C ASN A 6 -59.01 -22.07 47.45
N ARG A 7 -57.86 -21.53 46.98
CA ARG A 7 -56.50 -21.44 47.63
C ARG A 7 -55.93 -22.65 48.42
N PRO A 8 -54.60 -22.73 48.70
CA PRO A 8 -53.36 -22.44 47.93
C PRO A 8 -52.20 -23.47 48.20
N ALA A 9 -51.01 -23.19 47.63
CA ALA A 9 -49.66 -23.44 48.17
C ALA A 9 -49.00 -24.84 48.12
N ALA A 10 -47.97 -24.96 47.27
CA ALA A 10 -46.62 -25.50 47.49
C ALA A 10 -45.96 -25.53 46.09
N GLY A 11 -44.92 -24.78 45.76
CA GLY A 11 -43.72 -24.42 46.53
C GLY A 11 -42.55 -25.13 45.85
N ASP A 12 -41.64 -24.34 45.27
CA ASP A 12 -40.19 -24.55 45.07
C ASP A 12 -39.75 -25.89 44.43
N ASP A 13 -39.18 -25.94 43.22
CA ASP A 13 -37.71 -25.93 43.04
C ASP A 13 -37.35 -25.93 41.52
N ALA A 14 -37.81 -24.96 40.73
CA ALA A 14 -37.51 -24.94 39.28
C ALA A 14 -37.17 -23.55 38.70
N MET A 15 -36.87 -22.56 39.54
CA MET A 15 -36.56 -21.17 39.11
C MET A 15 -35.26 -20.61 39.72
N GLU A 16 -34.26 -21.42 40.06
CA GLU A 16 -33.00 -20.90 40.62
C GLU A 16 -31.73 -21.11 39.76
N GLU A 17 -31.78 -21.83 38.63
CA GLU A 17 -30.55 -22.07 37.82
C GLU A 17 -30.38 -21.18 36.58
N GLU A 18 -31.38 -20.39 36.15
CA GLU A 18 -31.28 -19.54 34.95
C GLU A 18 -30.61 -18.16 35.18
N SER A 19 -30.04 -17.87 36.36
CA SER A 19 -29.69 -16.47 36.73
C SER A 19 -28.37 -16.26 37.47
N VAL A 20 -27.27 -16.90 37.05
CA VAL A 20 -25.92 -16.55 37.57
C VAL A 20 -24.91 -16.22 36.45
N GLU A 21 -24.97 -16.91 35.31
CA GLU A 21 -24.02 -16.71 34.20
C GLU A 21 -24.32 -15.47 33.33
N HIS A 22 -25.60 -15.14 33.14
CA HIS A 22 -26.00 -13.92 32.43
C HIS A 22 -25.70 -12.63 33.22
N LEU A 23 -25.72 -12.70 34.56
CA LEU A 23 -25.41 -11.58 35.46
C LEU A 23 -23.90 -11.29 35.52
N THR A 24 -23.05 -12.32 35.54
CA THR A 24 -21.58 -12.15 35.56
C THR A 24 -21.01 -11.67 34.22
N TYR A 25 -21.60 -12.08 33.10
CA TYR A 25 -21.25 -11.57 31.76
C TYR A 25 -21.70 -10.11 31.57
N ALA A 26 -22.88 -9.73 32.08
CA ALA A 26 -23.36 -8.34 32.06
C ALA A 26 -22.53 -7.42 32.98
N ASP A 27 -22.11 -7.90 34.15
CA ASP A 27 -21.22 -7.17 35.06
C ASP A 27 -19.80 -6.99 34.50
N GLY A 28 -19.28 -7.96 33.73
CA GLY A 28 -18.02 -7.84 33.00
C GLY A 28 -18.06 -6.74 31.92
N ILE A 29 -19.20 -6.59 31.23
CA ILE A 29 -19.44 -5.51 30.26
C ILE A 29 -19.55 -4.15 30.98
N ALA A 30 -20.20 -4.10 32.15
CA ALA A 30 -20.31 -2.89 32.95
C ALA A 30 -18.94 -2.41 33.48
N GLN A 31 -18.06 -3.34 33.88
CA GLN A 31 -16.71 -3.03 34.37
C GLN A 31 -15.70 -2.71 33.28
N MET A 32 -15.98 -3.04 32.02
CA MET A 32 -15.15 -2.70 30.86
C MET A 32 -15.04 -1.18 30.64
N LYS A 33 -16.03 -0.40 31.10
CA LYS A 33 -16.03 1.07 31.08
C LYS A 33 -15.42 1.69 32.33
N ALA A 34 -15.31 0.95 33.44
CA ALA A 34 -14.90 1.46 34.74
C ALA A 34 -13.47 1.10 35.13
N ASP A 35 -13.03 -0.14 34.91
CA ASP A 35 -11.67 -0.61 35.24
C ASP A 35 -11.27 -1.85 34.41
N PRO A 36 -10.53 -1.69 33.29
CA PRO A 36 -10.22 -2.80 32.38
C PRO A 36 -9.31 -3.89 33.00
N LYS A 37 -8.59 -3.60 34.08
CA LYS A 37 -7.75 -4.59 34.81
C LYS A 37 -8.59 -5.55 35.65
N ALA A 38 -9.66 -5.07 36.29
CA ALA A 38 -10.54 -5.90 37.10
C ALA A 38 -11.43 -6.80 36.23
N ALA A 39 -11.88 -6.28 35.07
CA ALA A 39 -12.60 -7.05 34.07
C ALA A 39 -11.72 -8.18 33.50
N ALA A 40 -10.44 -7.91 33.18
CA ALA A 40 -9.51 -8.93 32.69
C ALA A 40 -9.26 -10.06 33.70
N ALA A 41 -9.20 -9.75 35.01
CA ALA A 41 -9.06 -10.77 36.06
C ALA A 41 -10.31 -11.66 36.16
N LYS A 42 -11.51 -11.07 36.12
CA LYS A 42 -12.78 -11.83 36.14
C LYS A 42 -12.96 -12.72 34.90
N PHE A 43 -12.64 -12.21 33.72
CA PHE A 43 -12.70 -13.03 32.50
C PHE A 43 -11.67 -14.16 32.52
N ARG A 44 -10.48 -13.98 33.11
CA ARG A 44 -9.53 -15.08 33.34
C ARG A 44 -10.12 -16.14 34.29
N THR A 45 -10.79 -15.73 35.37
CA THR A 45 -11.44 -16.68 36.29
C THR A 45 -12.56 -17.46 35.60
N ILE A 46 -13.34 -16.83 34.72
CA ILE A 46 -14.40 -17.49 33.94
C ILE A 46 -13.82 -18.45 32.89
N ILE A 47 -12.68 -18.11 32.28
CA ILE A 47 -12.03 -18.95 31.25
C ILE A 47 -11.41 -20.22 31.86
N PHE A 48 -10.88 -20.15 33.09
CA PHE A 48 -10.21 -21.25 33.78
C PHE A 48 -11.05 -21.91 34.88
N ALA A 49 -12.35 -21.60 34.99
CA ALA A 49 -13.24 -22.30 35.91
C ALA A 49 -13.43 -23.76 35.43
N GLU A 50 -13.01 -24.72 36.25
CA GLU A 50 -13.24 -26.15 36.02
C GLU A 50 -14.67 -26.51 36.43
N GLY A 51 -15.58 -26.46 35.45
CA GLY A 51 -16.92 -27.04 35.53
C GLY A 51 -17.23 -27.79 34.23
N GLU A 52 -17.61 -29.07 34.34
CA GLU A 52 -18.19 -29.87 33.26
C GLU A 52 -19.56 -29.29 32.91
N LEU A 53 -19.79 -28.87 31.67
CA LEU A 53 -21.07 -28.98 30.94
C LEU A 53 -20.96 -28.25 29.59
N ASN A 54 -21.47 -28.88 28.53
CA ASN A 54 -21.23 -28.52 27.13
C ASN A 54 -21.79 -27.15 26.67
N ASP A 55 -22.58 -26.45 27.49
CA ASP A 55 -23.13 -25.12 27.17
C ASP A 55 -22.16 -23.96 27.42
N ASP A 56 -21.06 -24.24 28.12
CA ASP A 56 -20.09 -23.26 28.62
C ASP A 56 -19.05 -22.83 27.55
N VAL A 57 -18.93 -23.58 26.44
CA VAL A 57 -17.93 -23.32 25.39
C VAL A 57 -18.20 -21.98 24.68
N LYS A 58 -19.47 -21.58 24.52
CA LYS A 58 -19.83 -20.29 23.90
C LYS A 58 -19.56 -19.13 24.84
N VAL A 59 -19.85 -19.28 26.14
CA VAL A 59 -19.60 -18.24 27.15
C VAL A 59 -18.10 -18.06 27.36
N ARG A 60 -17.32 -19.14 27.38
CA ARG A 60 -15.86 -19.10 27.40
C ARG A 60 -15.29 -18.47 26.12
N GLU A 61 -15.81 -18.79 24.93
CA GLU A 61 -15.40 -18.15 23.67
C GLU A 61 -15.69 -16.63 23.68
N LEU A 62 -16.88 -16.22 24.12
CA LEU A 62 -17.25 -14.80 24.24
C LEU A 62 -16.38 -14.08 25.27
N SER A 63 -16.08 -14.74 26.39
CA SER A 63 -15.21 -14.23 27.45
C SER A 63 -13.77 -14.06 26.97
N ILE A 64 -13.27 -14.97 26.10
CA ILE A 64 -11.96 -14.80 25.45
C ILE A 64 -11.98 -13.58 24.53
N TYR A 65 -13.03 -13.37 23.74
CA TYR A 65 -13.14 -12.18 22.89
C TYR A 65 -13.18 -10.88 23.70
N ARG A 66 -13.92 -10.84 24.81
CA ARG A 66 -13.98 -9.68 25.71
C ARG A 66 -12.68 -9.46 26.48
N LEU A 67 -12.00 -10.54 26.89
CA LEU A 67 -10.66 -10.45 27.48
C LEU A 67 -9.65 -9.89 26.49
N CYS A 68 -9.72 -10.28 25.22
CA CYS A 68 -8.88 -9.71 24.16
C CYS A 68 -9.13 -8.20 24.03
N GLU A 69 -10.39 -7.77 23.96
CA GLU A 69 -10.74 -6.34 23.89
C GLU A 69 -10.25 -5.55 25.13
N CYS A 70 -10.32 -6.15 26.34
CA CYS A 70 -9.78 -5.53 27.57
C CYS A 70 -8.26 -5.42 27.55
N LEU A 71 -7.57 -6.46 27.08
CA LEU A 71 -6.10 -6.49 27.01
C LEU A 71 -5.55 -5.55 25.92
N VAL A 72 -6.31 -5.36 24.83
CA VAL A 72 -6.04 -4.33 23.81
C VAL A 72 -6.17 -2.94 24.40
N ALA A 73 -7.23 -2.67 25.17
CA ALA A 73 -7.41 -1.39 25.86
C ALA A 73 -6.28 -1.10 26.87
N LEU A 74 -5.74 -2.15 27.50
CA LEU A 74 -4.62 -2.07 28.45
C LEU A 74 -3.22 -2.04 27.79
N ARG A 75 -3.13 -2.23 26.46
CA ARG A 75 -1.86 -2.30 25.69
C ARG A 75 -0.85 -3.33 26.22
N LYS A 76 -1.32 -4.45 26.77
CA LYS A 76 -0.43 -5.50 27.31
C LYS A 76 -0.26 -6.66 26.33
N ALA A 77 0.69 -6.54 25.41
CA ALA A 77 0.98 -7.54 24.39
C ALA A 77 1.52 -8.87 24.97
N ASP A 78 2.33 -8.82 26.02
CA ASP A 78 2.91 -10.03 26.65
C ASP A 78 1.85 -10.90 27.33
N GLU A 79 0.84 -10.28 27.93
CA GLU A 79 -0.28 -10.99 28.56
C GLU A 79 -1.17 -11.69 27.51
N LEU A 80 -1.28 -11.14 26.29
CA LEU A 80 -1.95 -11.79 25.16
C LEU A 80 -1.14 -12.97 24.62
N ARG A 81 0.19 -12.87 24.57
CA ARG A 81 1.08 -14.00 24.23
C ARG A 81 0.94 -15.14 25.24
N GLN A 82 0.88 -14.82 26.52
CA GLN A 82 0.70 -15.82 27.57
C GLN A 82 -0.69 -16.47 27.51
N LEU A 83 -1.72 -15.69 27.16
CA LEU A 83 -3.07 -16.20 26.93
C LEU A 83 -3.11 -17.23 25.79
N ILE A 84 -2.41 -17.01 24.66
CA ILE A 84 -2.31 -18.00 23.58
C ILE A 84 -1.72 -19.33 24.07
N LYS A 85 -0.70 -19.27 24.95
CA LYS A 85 -0.06 -20.46 25.53
C LYS A 85 -1.00 -21.20 26.49
N GLN A 86 -1.73 -20.46 27.33
CA GLN A 86 -2.66 -21.04 28.30
C GLN A 86 -3.93 -21.61 27.62
N LEU A 87 -4.37 -21.00 26.53
CA LEU A 87 -5.51 -21.48 25.74
C LEU A 87 -5.20 -22.75 24.91
N ARG A 88 -3.94 -23.21 24.84
CA ARG A 88 -3.60 -24.47 24.14
C ARG A 88 -4.35 -25.67 24.71
N ASN A 89 -4.47 -25.77 26.03
CA ASN A 89 -5.22 -26.86 26.67
C ASN A 89 -6.73 -26.78 26.36
N PHE A 90 -7.27 -25.58 26.13
CA PHE A 90 -8.65 -25.35 25.73
C PHE A 90 -8.90 -25.61 24.23
N PHE A 91 -7.85 -25.54 23.40
CA PHE A 91 -7.92 -25.85 21.98
C PHE A 91 -8.01 -27.33 21.67
N ASP A 92 -7.62 -28.20 22.62
CA ASP A 92 -7.77 -29.64 22.51
C ASP A 92 -9.21 -30.11 22.81
N SER A 93 -9.93 -29.39 23.69
CA SER A 93 -11.33 -29.69 24.02
C SER A 93 -12.34 -29.07 23.05
N THR A 94 -11.91 -28.14 22.19
CA THR A 94 -12.78 -27.37 21.29
C THR A 94 -12.64 -27.79 19.83
N THR A 95 -13.66 -27.56 19.01
CA THR A 95 -13.60 -27.87 17.56
C THR A 95 -12.51 -27.07 16.83
N LYS A 96 -11.91 -27.69 15.81
CA LYS A 96 -10.84 -27.08 14.99
C LYS A 96 -11.25 -25.74 14.37
N ALA A 97 -12.51 -25.61 13.94
CA ALA A 97 -13.04 -24.39 13.33
C ALA A 97 -13.19 -23.23 14.34
N LYS A 98 -13.68 -23.51 15.56
CA LYS A 98 -13.80 -22.50 16.63
C LYS A 98 -12.43 -22.05 17.12
N THR A 99 -11.51 -22.98 17.30
CA THR A 99 -10.12 -22.64 17.65
C THR A 99 -9.48 -21.71 16.61
N ALA A 100 -9.66 -22.00 15.32
CA ALA A 100 -9.14 -21.14 14.25
C ALA A 100 -9.73 -19.72 14.30
N LYS A 101 -11.02 -19.57 14.66
CA LYS A 101 -11.66 -18.26 14.87
C LYS A 101 -11.07 -17.53 16.07
N ILE A 102 -10.89 -18.23 17.20
CA ILE A 102 -10.33 -17.67 18.43
C ILE A 102 -8.89 -17.19 18.20
N VAL A 103 -8.03 -18.04 17.63
CA VAL A 103 -6.63 -17.67 17.32
C VAL A 103 -6.57 -16.49 16.36
N ARG A 104 -7.42 -16.47 15.32
CA ARG A 104 -7.49 -15.33 14.38
C ARG A 104 -7.87 -14.04 15.09
N LYS A 105 -8.92 -14.08 15.93
CA LYS A 105 -9.40 -12.90 16.64
C LYS A 105 -8.37 -12.38 17.65
N ILE A 106 -7.66 -13.27 18.35
CA ILE A 106 -6.56 -12.87 19.25
C ILE A 106 -5.47 -12.14 18.46
N ILE A 107 -5.06 -12.67 17.31
CA ILE A 107 -4.02 -12.06 16.48
C ILE A 107 -4.49 -10.73 15.88
N ASP A 108 -5.76 -10.65 15.44
CA ASP A 108 -6.37 -9.40 14.98
C ASP A 108 -6.38 -8.34 16.09
N SER A 109 -6.77 -8.73 17.30
CA SER A 109 -6.75 -7.86 18.48
C SER A 109 -5.33 -7.40 18.84
N ILE A 110 -4.32 -8.26 18.77
CA ILE A 110 -2.92 -7.83 18.96
C ILE A 110 -2.52 -6.83 17.86
N GLY A 111 -3.02 -6.99 16.64
CA GLY A 111 -2.86 -6.08 15.51
C GLY A 111 -3.40 -4.67 15.75
N GLU A 112 -4.41 -4.51 16.60
CA GLU A 112 -4.99 -3.21 16.96
C GLU A 112 -4.09 -2.40 17.91
N ILE A 113 -3.12 -3.03 18.58
CA ILE A 113 -2.19 -2.36 19.49
C ILE A 113 -1.05 -1.69 18.69
N PRO A 114 -0.89 -0.35 18.76
CA PRO A 114 0.19 0.35 18.07
C PRO A 114 1.58 -0.03 18.63
N GLU A 115 2.60 -0.05 17.75
CA GLU A 115 4.03 -0.28 18.05
C GLU A 115 4.46 -1.71 18.47
N CYS A 116 3.66 -2.75 18.24
CA CYS A 116 3.98 -4.14 18.60
C CYS A 116 4.32 -5.07 17.42
N THR A 117 4.77 -4.57 16.27
CA THR A 117 5.02 -5.38 15.05
C THR A 117 6.09 -6.46 15.23
N ALA A 118 7.12 -6.22 16.05
CA ALA A 118 8.14 -7.22 16.37
C ALA A 118 7.59 -8.34 17.26
N LEU A 119 6.85 -8.00 18.32
CA LEU A 119 6.20 -8.99 19.20
C LEU A 119 5.13 -9.79 18.46
N GLN A 120 4.40 -9.17 17.52
CA GLN A 120 3.45 -9.84 16.64
C GLN A 120 4.13 -10.87 15.75
N ALA A 121 5.28 -10.53 15.17
CA ALA A 121 6.08 -11.46 14.36
C ALA A 121 6.50 -12.68 15.19
N ASP A 122 7.01 -12.49 16.41
CA ASP A 122 7.41 -13.58 17.30
C ASP A 122 6.23 -14.48 17.69
N ILE A 123 5.07 -13.90 17.99
CA ILE A 123 3.84 -14.65 18.31
C ILE A 123 3.36 -15.45 17.10
N CYS A 124 3.45 -14.88 15.89
CA CYS A 124 3.13 -15.60 14.66
C CYS A 124 4.05 -16.81 14.45
N VAL A 125 5.36 -16.68 14.71
CA VAL A 125 6.29 -17.82 14.62
C VAL A 125 5.91 -18.92 15.62
N GLU A 126 5.67 -18.57 16.89
CA GLU A 126 5.24 -19.54 17.92
C GLU A 126 3.90 -20.23 17.55
N ALA A 127 2.98 -19.48 16.93
CA ALA A 127 1.69 -20.00 16.48
C ALA A 127 1.83 -20.89 15.22
N ILE A 128 2.76 -20.57 14.31
CA ILE A 128 3.07 -21.38 13.13
C ILE A 128 3.70 -22.72 13.55
N GLU A 129 4.65 -22.71 14.49
CA GLU A 129 5.25 -23.93 15.03
C GLU A 129 4.21 -24.84 15.68
N TRP A 130 3.29 -24.26 16.44
CA TRP A 130 2.16 -25.00 17.02
C TRP A 130 1.23 -25.57 15.95
N CYS A 131 0.88 -24.80 14.91
CA CYS A 131 0.07 -25.30 13.80
C CYS A 131 0.76 -26.43 13.02
N LYS A 132 2.10 -26.42 12.93
CA LYS A 132 2.90 -27.51 12.34
C LYS A 132 2.82 -28.77 13.20
N ALA A 133 2.93 -28.64 14.52
CA ALA A 133 2.83 -29.76 15.46
C ALA A 133 1.44 -30.43 15.41
N GLU A 134 0.36 -29.65 15.36
CA GLU A 134 -1.02 -30.14 15.32
C GLU A 134 -1.56 -30.43 13.91
N LYS A 135 -0.71 -30.32 12.87
CA LYS A 135 -1.08 -30.54 11.46
C LYS A 135 -2.29 -29.72 10.99
N ARG A 136 -2.43 -28.47 11.47
CA ARG A 136 -3.50 -27.53 11.06
C ARG A 136 -3.08 -26.71 9.83
N THR A 137 -3.15 -27.30 8.63
CA THR A 137 -2.66 -26.70 7.37
C THR A 137 -3.31 -25.36 7.01
N MET A 138 -4.64 -25.26 7.04
CA MET A 138 -5.36 -24.03 6.68
C MET A 138 -5.11 -22.87 7.64
N LEU A 139 -4.97 -23.17 8.94
CA LEU A 139 -4.65 -22.14 9.94
C LEU A 139 -3.21 -21.67 9.75
N ARG A 140 -2.28 -22.60 9.54
CA ARG A 140 -0.87 -22.31 9.24
C ARG A 140 -0.73 -21.33 8.07
N GLN A 141 -1.37 -21.60 6.93
CA GLN A 141 -1.25 -20.78 5.73
C GLN A 141 -1.76 -19.34 5.94
N ARG A 142 -2.85 -19.17 6.68
CA ARG A 142 -3.37 -17.84 7.04
C ARG A 142 -2.43 -17.09 7.99
N LEU A 143 -1.82 -17.79 8.94
CA LEU A 143 -0.82 -17.22 9.84
C LEU A 143 0.46 -16.84 9.10
N GLU A 144 0.93 -17.68 8.17
CA GLU A 144 2.11 -17.42 7.34
C GLU A 144 1.86 -16.23 6.39
N SER A 145 0.66 -16.06 5.83
CA SER A 145 0.26 -14.87 5.05
C SER A 145 0.31 -13.58 5.88
N ARG A 146 -0.23 -13.62 7.11
CA ARG A 146 -0.14 -12.48 8.05
C ARG A 146 1.29 -12.20 8.49
N TYR A 147 2.06 -13.24 8.75
CA TYR A 147 3.48 -13.12 9.10
C TYR A 147 4.27 -12.46 7.98
N ALA A 148 4.01 -12.79 6.72
CA ALA A 148 4.62 -12.11 5.57
C ALA A 148 4.27 -10.60 5.54
N SER A 149 3.03 -10.23 5.90
CA SER A 149 2.63 -8.82 6.04
C SER A 149 3.38 -8.10 7.18
N TYR A 150 3.63 -8.78 8.31
CA TYR A 150 4.44 -8.21 9.40
C TYR A 150 5.93 -8.09 9.03
N LEU A 151 6.47 -9.07 8.31
CA LEU A 151 7.85 -9.00 7.80
C LEU A 151 8.05 -7.85 6.82
N LEU A 152 7.03 -7.53 6.01
CA LEU A 152 7.03 -6.35 5.16
C LEU A 152 7.16 -5.07 6.00
N ALA A 153 6.38 -4.94 7.08
CA ALA A 153 6.47 -3.79 7.99
C ALA A 153 7.85 -3.69 8.68
N LEU A 154 8.48 -4.83 8.97
CA LEU A 154 9.84 -4.93 9.54
C LEU A 154 10.96 -4.79 8.48
N ARG A 155 10.62 -4.54 7.20
CA ARG A 155 11.56 -4.45 6.07
C ARG A 155 12.42 -5.71 5.83
N LYS A 156 11.98 -6.88 6.28
CA LYS A 156 12.67 -8.17 6.09
C LYS A 156 12.18 -8.88 4.81
N TYR A 157 12.49 -8.29 3.67
CA TYR A 157 11.91 -8.71 2.38
C TYR A 157 12.31 -10.12 1.92
N LYS A 158 13.56 -10.54 2.17
CA LYS A 158 14.07 -11.86 1.72
C LYS A 158 13.37 -13.02 2.43
N GLU A 159 13.20 -12.91 3.75
CA GLU A 159 12.49 -13.90 4.57
C GLU A 159 11.01 -13.95 4.16
N ALA A 160 10.39 -12.80 3.90
CA ALA A 160 9.00 -12.72 3.47
C ALA A 160 8.76 -13.41 2.12
N LEU A 161 9.64 -13.17 1.13
CA LEU A 161 9.55 -13.80 -0.19
C LEU A 161 9.69 -15.32 -0.12
N ALA A 162 10.64 -15.84 0.67
CA ALA A 162 10.82 -17.29 0.81
C ALA A 162 9.56 -17.98 1.35
N ILE A 163 8.85 -17.33 2.28
CA ILE A 163 7.59 -17.82 2.84
C ILE A 163 6.48 -17.74 1.78
N ILE A 164 6.35 -16.61 1.09
CA ILE A 164 5.34 -16.43 0.04
C ILE A 164 5.51 -17.43 -1.11
N ASP A 165 6.73 -17.63 -1.60
CA ASP A 165 7.01 -18.58 -2.68
C ASP A 165 6.53 -20.00 -2.33
N SER A 166 6.79 -20.42 -1.08
CA SER A 166 6.30 -21.71 -0.58
C SER A 166 4.78 -21.76 -0.47
N LEU A 167 4.16 -20.69 0.04
CA LEU A 167 2.72 -20.57 0.22
C LEU A 167 1.95 -20.56 -1.10
N VAL A 168 2.44 -19.84 -2.11
CA VAL A 168 1.79 -19.73 -3.43
C VAL A 168 1.66 -21.12 -4.07
N VAL A 169 2.69 -21.96 -3.96
CA VAL A 169 2.67 -23.33 -4.50
C VAL A 169 1.67 -24.20 -3.73
N GLU A 170 1.60 -24.08 -2.41
CA GLU A 170 0.67 -24.86 -1.58
C GLU A 170 -0.79 -24.43 -1.79
N VAL A 171 -1.07 -23.13 -1.79
CA VAL A 171 -2.43 -22.59 -1.89
C VAL A 171 -3.00 -22.81 -3.29
N LYS A 172 -2.17 -22.75 -4.35
CA LYS A 172 -2.57 -23.12 -5.71
C LYS A 172 -3.03 -24.58 -5.82
N LYS A 173 -2.49 -25.49 -5.01
CA LYS A 173 -2.93 -26.90 -4.98
C LYS A 173 -4.26 -27.11 -4.26
N LEU A 174 -4.60 -26.22 -3.33
CA LEU A 174 -5.79 -26.31 -2.48
C LEU A 174 -7.01 -25.55 -3.04
N ASP A 175 -6.81 -24.73 -4.08
CA ASP A 175 -7.84 -23.88 -4.72
C ASP A 175 -8.57 -22.90 -3.76
N ASP A 176 -7.93 -22.53 -2.63
CA ASP A 176 -8.38 -21.40 -1.80
C ASP A 176 -7.92 -20.09 -2.43
N LYS A 177 -8.70 -19.65 -3.43
CA LYS A 177 -8.40 -18.47 -4.22
C LYS A 177 -8.51 -17.16 -3.43
N LEU A 178 -9.32 -17.07 -2.37
CA LEU A 178 -9.39 -15.83 -1.56
C LEU A 178 -8.08 -15.61 -0.82
N LEU A 179 -7.55 -16.66 -0.19
CA LEU A 179 -6.23 -16.61 0.45
C LEU A 179 -5.12 -16.38 -0.58
N LEU A 180 -5.25 -16.93 -1.78
CA LEU A 180 -4.31 -16.69 -2.87
C LEU A 180 -4.23 -15.21 -3.26
N VAL A 181 -5.36 -14.51 -3.35
CA VAL A 181 -5.41 -13.07 -3.65
C VAL A 181 -4.68 -12.26 -2.57
N GLU A 182 -4.92 -12.56 -1.29
CA GLU A 182 -4.23 -11.89 -0.17
C GLU A 182 -2.70 -12.09 -0.26
N ILE A 183 -2.24 -13.32 -0.55
CA ILE A 183 -0.81 -13.64 -0.66
C ILE A 183 -0.17 -12.91 -1.83
N LEU A 184 -0.79 -12.96 -3.02
CA LEU A 184 -0.28 -12.31 -4.24
C LEU A 184 -0.24 -10.78 -4.09
N LEU A 185 -1.16 -10.19 -3.32
CA LEU A 185 -1.15 -8.77 -2.99
C LEU A 185 0.04 -8.40 -2.10
N VAL A 186 0.34 -9.21 -1.08
CA VAL A 186 1.53 -9.01 -0.24
C VAL A 186 2.81 -9.19 -1.05
N GLU A 187 2.87 -10.18 -1.95
CA GLU A 187 3.97 -10.39 -2.88
C GLU A 187 4.22 -9.15 -3.76
N SER A 188 3.15 -8.58 -4.33
CA SER A 188 3.23 -7.35 -5.13
C SER A 188 3.78 -6.17 -4.31
N ARG A 189 3.33 -6.00 -3.06
CA ARG A 189 3.82 -4.95 -2.16
C ARG A 189 5.30 -5.13 -1.80
N ILE A 190 5.77 -6.36 -1.59
CA ILE A 190 7.20 -6.63 -1.29
C ILE A 190 8.06 -6.33 -2.52
N HIS A 191 7.63 -6.73 -3.71
CA HIS A 191 8.37 -6.42 -4.93
C HIS A 191 8.42 -4.92 -5.24
N HIS A 192 7.34 -4.20 -4.98
CA HIS A 192 7.33 -2.74 -5.07
C HIS A 192 8.27 -2.09 -4.04
N ALA A 193 8.30 -2.58 -2.79
CA ALA A 193 9.25 -2.10 -1.78
C ALA A 193 10.73 -2.41 -2.12
N LEU A 194 10.99 -3.38 -3.01
CA LEU A 194 12.29 -3.70 -3.57
C LEU A 194 12.56 -3.00 -4.92
N GLU A 195 11.69 -2.07 -5.33
CA GLU A 195 11.75 -1.33 -6.61
C GLU A 195 11.72 -2.23 -7.87
N ASN A 196 11.22 -3.47 -7.74
CA ASN A 196 11.08 -4.40 -8.86
C ASN A 196 9.67 -4.32 -9.47
N ILE A 197 9.44 -3.27 -10.26
CA ILE A 197 8.14 -2.95 -10.86
C ILE A 197 7.59 -4.08 -11.75
N PRO A 198 8.39 -4.72 -12.65
CA PRO A 198 7.87 -5.77 -13.52
C PRO A 198 7.33 -6.97 -12.75
N LYS A 199 8.01 -7.40 -11.68
CA LYS A 199 7.55 -8.52 -10.84
C LYS A 199 6.35 -8.13 -9.98
N ALA A 200 6.36 -6.91 -9.41
CA ALA A 200 5.22 -6.39 -8.65
C ALA A 200 3.93 -6.38 -9.50
N LYS A 201 4.04 -5.98 -10.77
CA LYS A 201 2.95 -5.96 -11.75
C LYS A 201 2.47 -7.35 -12.15
N ALA A 202 3.39 -8.30 -12.34
CA ALA A 202 3.06 -9.69 -12.65
C ALA A 202 2.28 -10.37 -11.50
N ALA A 203 2.71 -10.15 -10.26
CA ALA A 203 2.01 -10.62 -9.07
C ALA A 203 0.61 -9.98 -8.96
N LEU A 204 0.50 -8.67 -9.19
CA LEU A 204 -0.78 -7.96 -9.16
C LEU A 204 -1.74 -8.44 -10.26
N THR A 205 -1.24 -8.70 -11.47
CA THR A 205 -2.07 -9.22 -12.57
C THR A 205 -2.62 -10.60 -12.23
N SER A 206 -1.80 -11.43 -11.59
CA SER A 206 -2.23 -12.73 -11.05
C SER A 206 -3.28 -12.56 -9.94
N ALA A 207 -3.11 -11.59 -9.05
CA ALA A 207 -4.06 -11.27 -7.99
C ALA A 207 -5.42 -10.84 -8.57
N ARG A 208 -5.42 -9.97 -9.59
CA ARG A 208 -6.64 -9.51 -10.28
C ARG A 208 -7.35 -10.62 -11.05
N ALA A 209 -6.60 -11.50 -11.70
CA ALA A 209 -7.18 -12.66 -12.39
C ALA A 209 -7.88 -13.60 -11.39
N ALA A 210 -7.26 -13.81 -10.21
CA ALA A 210 -7.85 -14.61 -9.15
C ALA A 210 -9.04 -13.91 -8.47
N SER A 211 -9.00 -12.58 -8.30
CA SER A 211 -10.09 -11.81 -7.72
C SER A 211 -11.32 -11.81 -8.64
N ASN A 212 -11.16 -11.62 -9.95
CA ASN A 212 -12.27 -11.62 -10.90
C ASN A 212 -12.98 -12.97 -11.00
N ALA A 213 -12.31 -14.07 -10.66
CA ALA A 213 -12.90 -15.39 -10.64
C ALA A 213 -13.85 -15.62 -9.45
N ILE A 214 -13.88 -14.71 -8.46
CA ILE A 214 -14.66 -14.82 -7.23
C ILE A 214 -15.32 -13.48 -6.86
N TYR A 215 -16.34 -13.52 -6.02
CA TYR A 215 -16.79 -12.32 -5.33
C TYR A 215 -15.81 -11.94 -4.19
N CYS A 216 -14.92 -11.00 -4.47
CA CYS A 216 -13.96 -10.47 -3.50
C CYS A 216 -14.64 -9.53 -2.48
N PRO A 217 -14.28 -9.56 -1.19
CA PRO A 217 -14.74 -8.57 -0.22
C PRO A 217 -14.37 -7.13 -0.66
N PRO A 218 -15.25 -6.12 -0.45
CA PRO A 218 -15.01 -4.74 -0.90
C PRO A 218 -13.70 -4.13 -0.41
N VAL A 219 -13.27 -4.46 0.82
CA VAL A 219 -12.01 -3.97 1.40
C VAL A 219 -10.80 -4.53 0.65
N LEU A 220 -10.79 -5.84 0.38
CA LEU A 220 -9.69 -6.48 -0.33
C LEU A 220 -9.63 -6.02 -1.78
N GLN A 221 -10.78 -5.83 -2.43
CA GLN A 221 -10.85 -5.22 -3.76
C GLN A 221 -10.24 -3.81 -3.76
N ALA A 222 -10.59 -2.97 -2.79
CA ALA A 222 -10.04 -1.63 -2.66
C ALA A 222 -8.53 -1.62 -2.41
N GLU A 223 -7.99 -2.63 -1.72
CA GLU A 223 -6.55 -2.80 -1.55
C GLU A 223 -5.82 -3.21 -2.84
N ILE A 224 -6.45 -4.04 -3.68
CA ILE A 224 -5.94 -4.42 -5.00
C ILE A 224 -5.89 -3.18 -5.91
N ASP A 225 -6.98 -2.40 -5.95
CA ASP A 225 -7.07 -1.21 -6.79
C ASP A 225 -6.12 -0.11 -6.32
N ARG A 226 -5.93 0.03 -4.99
CA ARG A 226 -4.87 0.91 -4.44
C ARG A 226 -3.49 0.50 -4.94
N GLN A 227 -3.14 -0.78 -4.87
CA GLN A 227 -1.83 -1.26 -5.33
C GLN A 227 -1.67 -1.10 -6.84
N ALA A 228 -2.74 -1.30 -7.61
CA ALA A 228 -2.77 -1.07 -9.05
C ALA A 228 -2.49 0.40 -9.39
N GLY A 229 -3.14 1.32 -8.69
CA GLY A 229 -2.91 2.76 -8.85
C GLY A 229 -1.46 3.13 -8.59
N ILE A 230 -0.86 2.62 -7.51
CA ILE A 230 0.54 2.90 -7.15
C ILE A 230 1.51 2.45 -8.25
N ILE A 231 1.38 1.21 -8.73
CA ILE A 231 2.25 0.68 -9.79
C ILE A 231 2.08 1.48 -11.09
N CYS A 232 0.84 1.85 -11.46
CA CYS A 232 0.60 2.68 -12.64
C CYS A 232 1.18 4.10 -12.49
N SER A 233 1.17 4.67 -11.29
CA SER A 233 1.79 5.97 -11.01
C SER A 233 3.32 5.93 -11.18
N GLU A 234 3.98 4.83 -10.82
CA GLU A 234 5.42 4.64 -11.05
C GLU A 234 5.76 4.46 -12.53
N GLU A 235 4.89 3.82 -13.31
CA GLU A 235 5.01 3.72 -14.77
C GLU A 235 4.68 5.05 -15.50
N SER A 236 4.41 6.12 -14.77
CA SER A 236 4.01 7.44 -15.30
C SER A 236 2.66 7.47 -16.04
N ASP A 237 1.81 6.44 -15.89
CA ASP A 237 0.43 6.46 -16.38
C ASP A 237 -0.54 6.95 -15.29
N PHE A 238 -0.54 8.28 -15.10
CA PHE A 238 -1.36 8.93 -14.08
C PHE A 238 -2.87 8.93 -14.40
N LYS A 239 -3.26 8.77 -15.67
CA LYS A 239 -4.67 8.74 -16.08
C LYS A 239 -5.31 7.43 -15.63
N THR A 240 -4.66 6.31 -15.94
CA THR A 240 -5.13 5.00 -15.50
C THR A 240 -5.02 4.84 -13.99
N ALA A 241 -3.95 5.37 -13.37
CA ALA A 241 -3.81 5.37 -11.92
C ALA A 241 -4.95 6.10 -11.21
N PHE A 242 -5.41 7.24 -11.74
CA PHE A 242 -6.55 7.98 -11.19
C PHE A 242 -7.82 7.12 -11.15
N SER A 243 -8.13 6.39 -12.22
CA SER A 243 -9.30 5.51 -12.27
C SER A 243 -9.24 4.42 -11.19
N TYR A 244 -8.09 3.76 -11.02
CA TYR A 244 -7.93 2.76 -9.94
C TYR A 244 -8.05 3.37 -8.55
N PHE A 245 -7.47 4.55 -8.31
CA PHE A 245 -7.62 5.23 -7.03
C PHE A 245 -9.07 5.67 -6.76
N TYR A 246 -9.82 6.06 -7.80
CA TYR A 246 -11.23 6.42 -7.67
C TYR A 246 -12.08 5.22 -7.24
N GLU A 247 -11.92 4.06 -7.88
CA GLU A 247 -12.62 2.81 -7.51
C GLU A 247 -12.27 2.35 -6.09
N ALA A 248 -10.99 2.45 -5.72
CA ALA A 248 -10.55 2.19 -4.36
C ALA A 248 -11.21 3.15 -3.36
N PHE A 249 -11.25 4.46 -3.67
CA PHE A 249 -11.84 5.47 -2.81
C PHE A 249 -13.35 5.25 -2.58
N GLU A 250 -14.13 4.93 -3.61
CA GLU A 250 -15.55 4.63 -3.46
C GLU A 250 -15.78 3.41 -2.56
N SER A 251 -14.94 2.39 -2.71
CA SER A 251 -14.98 1.18 -1.87
C SER A 251 -14.69 1.51 -0.40
N TYR A 252 -13.65 2.29 -0.08
CA TYR A 252 -13.36 2.70 1.29
C TYR A 252 -14.40 3.67 1.88
N ASN A 253 -14.98 4.54 1.05
CA ASN A 253 -16.02 5.45 1.50
C ASN A 253 -17.32 4.70 1.83
N THR A 254 -17.62 3.62 1.11
CA THR A 254 -18.75 2.72 1.41
C THR A 254 -18.53 1.95 2.71
N VAL A 255 -17.31 1.50 2.96
CA VAL A 255 -16.91 0.82 4.21
C VAL A 255 -16.75 1.79 5.38
N ASN A 256 -16.69 3.10 5.10
CA ASN A 256 -16.52 4.18 6.07
C ASN A 256 -15.23 4.08 6.90
N ASP A 257 -14.12 3.72 6.26
CA ASP A 257 -12.78 3.77 6.85
C ASP A 257 -12.09 5.11 6.50
N PRO A 258 -12.07 6.09 7.43
CA PRO A 258 -11.60 7.43 7.13
C PRO A 258 -10.08 7.49 6.90
N LYS A 259 -9.29 6.60 7.52
CA LYS A 259 -7.82 6.68 7.43
C LYS A 259 -7.33 6.32 6.03
N ASN A 260 -7.80 5.18 5.52
CA ASN A 260 -7.42 4.70 4.19
C ASN A 260 -8.05 5.55 3.09
N ALA A 261 -9.28 6.03 3.27
CA ALA A 261 -9.93 6.94 2.34
C ALA A 261 -9.13 8.25 2.14
N VAL A 262 -8.61 8.84 3.22
CA VAL A 262 -7.79 10.06 3.13
C VAL A 262 -6.49 9.81 2.38
N ILE A 263 -5.81 8.68 2.62
CA ILE A 263 -4.56 8.35 1.92
C ILE A 263 -4.81 8.21 0.41
N ILE A 264 -5.88 7.52 0.02
CA ILE A 264 -6.19 7.34 -1.41
C ILE A 264 -6.62 8.66 -2.05
N LEU A 265 -7.36 9.49 -1.31
CA LEU A 265 -7.69 10.84 -1.77
C LEU A 265 -6.43 11.68 -2.03
N LYS A 266 -5.35 11.53 -1.22
CA LYS A 266 -4.06 12.14 -1.52
C LYS A 266 -3.50 11.67 -2.85
N TYR A 267 -3.50 10.35 -3.10
CA TYR A 267 -2.99 9.79 -4.36
C TYR A 267 -3.84 10.22 -5.57
N MET A 268 -5.16 10.30 -5.44
CA MET A 268 -6.04 10.82 -6.48
C MET A 268 -5.70 12.26 -6.87
N LEU A 269 -5.56 13.14 -5.86
CA LEU A 269 -5.22 14.54 -6.07
C LEU A 269 -3.82 14.65 -6.69
N LEU A 270 -2.86 13.86 -6.22
CA LEU A 270 -1.51 13.80 -6.75
C LEU A 270 -1.48 13.40 -8.23
N SER A 271 -2.21 12.34 -8.63
CA SER A 271 -2.30 11.90 -10.04
C SER A 271 -2.86 13.01 -10.94
N LYS A 272 -3.84 13.78 -10.46
CA LYS A 272 -4.39 14.93 -11.20
C LYS A 272 -3.40 16.10 -11.29
N ILE A 273 -2.63 16.37 -10.23
CA ILE A 273 -1.54 17.36 -10.27
C ILE A 273 -0.47 16.93 -11.29
N MET A 274 -0.07 15.66 -11.30
CA MET A 274 0.93 15.13 -12.25
C MET A 274 0.48 15.19 -13.71
N THR A 275 -0.83 15.06 -13.96
CA THR A 275 -1.42 15.20 -15.31
C THR A 275 -1.51 16.68 -15.74
N GLY A 276 -1.27 17.63 -14.83
CA GLY A 276 -1.37 19.07 -15.09
C GLY A 276 -2.79 19.64 -15.01
N GLU A 277 -3.79 18.80 -14.70
CA GLU A 277 -5.21 19.17 -14.60
C GLU A 277 -5.54 19.78 -13.22
N THR A 278 -4.91 20.92 -12.90
CA THR A 278 -5.07 21.58 -11.59
C THR A 278 -6.50 22.07 -11.31
N GLY A 279 -7.33 22.27 -12.35
CA GLY A 279 -8.74 22.65 -12.21
C GLY A 279 -9.58 21.55 -11.56
N ASP A 280 -9.37 20.29 -11.94
CA ASP A 280 -10.09 19.14 -11.39
C ASP A 280 -9.77 18.92 -9.92
N VAL A 281 -8.54 19.22 -9.50
CA VAL A 281 -8.12 19.14 -8.09
C VAL A 281 -9.00 20.03 -7.22
N TYR A 282 -9.26 21.28 -7.64
CA TYR A 282 -10.16 22.16 -6.90
C TYR A 282 -11.60 21.63 -6.87
N SER A 283 -12.10 21.09 -7.97
CA SER A 283 -13.44 20.50 -8.04
C SER A 283 -13.60 19.27 -7.11
N ILE A 284 -12.58 18.41 -7.04
CA ILE A 284 -12.58 17.23 -6.18
C ILE A 284 -12.56 17.63 -4.69
N ILE A 285 -11.76 18.64 -4.32
CA ILE A 285 -11.67 19.13 -2.95
C ILE A 285 -12.99 19.77 -2.48
N HIS A 286 -13.64 20.56 -3.34
CA HIS A 286 -14.93 21.19 -3.01
C HIS A 286 -16.14 20.27 -3.22
N GLY A 287 -15.92 19.06 -3.75
CA GLY A 287 -16.94 18.04 -3.90
C GLY A 287 -17.37 17.41 -2.56
N LYS A 288 -18.46 16.62 -2.59
CA LYS A 288 -19.02 15.95 -1.40
C LYS A 288 -17.98 15.13 -0.62
N SER A 289 -17.10 14.44 -1.36
CA SER A 289 -16.05 13.58 -0.83
C SER A 289 -14.90 14.38 -0.20
N GLY A 290 -14.47 15.49 -0.82
CA GLY A 290 -13.41 16.35 -0.31
C GLY A 290 -13.82 17.11 0.95
N VAL A 291 -15.09 17.53 1.05
CA VAL A 291 -15.63 18.19 2.25
C VAL A 291 -15.75 17.21 3.42
N LYS A 292 -16.14 15.95 3.17
CA LYS A 292 -16.28 14.92 4.22
C LYS A 292 -14.94 14.58 4.89
N TYR A 293 -13.85 14.59 4.12
CA TYR A 293 -12.52 14.21 4.59
C TYR A 293 -11.55 15.40 4.72
N ALA A 294 -12.08 16.61 4.90
CA ALA A 294 -11.29 17.84 5.00
C ALA A 294 -10.24 17.75 6.11
N GLY A 295 -8.99 18.13 5.79
CA GLY A 295 -7.88 18.12 6.75
C GLY A 295 -6.63 18.82 6.22
N VAL A 296 -5.63 18.95 7.10
CA VAL A 296 -4.32 19.56 6.80
C VAL A 296 -3.65 18.90 5.59
N GLU A 297 -3.89 17.60 5.43
CA GLU A 297 -3.37 16.76 4.37
C GLU A 297 -3.89 17.13 2.98
N ILE A 298 -5.17 17.48 2.88
CA ILE A 298 -5.78 17.93 1.61
C ILE A 298 -5.37 19.37 1.31
N GLU A 299 -5.28 20.21 2.34
CA GLU A 299 -4.83 21.60 2.17
C GLU A 299 -3.40 21.67 1.65
N ALA A 300 -2.49 20.79 2.13
CA ALA A 300 -1.14 20.68 1.59
C ALA A 300 -1.15 20.46 0.07
N LEU A 301 -1.91 19.48 -0.41
CA LEU A 301 -2.02 19.17 -1.84
C LEU A 301 -2.74 20.25 -2.66
N ARG A 302 -3.70 20.95 -2.06
CA ARG A 302 -4.33 22.14 -2.66
C ARG A 302 -3.29 23.19 -3.00
N SER A 303 -2.44 23.51 -2.03
CA SER A 303 -1.40 24.50 -2.23
C SER A 303 -0.25 24.03 -3.13
N VAL A 304 0.03 22.71 -3.21
CA VAL A 304 0.89 22.15 -4.26
C VAL A 304 0.28 22.37 -5.65
N ALA A 305 -1.03 22.13 -5.81
CA ALA A 305 -1.73 22.38 -7.06
C ALA A 305 -1.73 23.87 -7.44
N GLU A 306 -1.87 24.76 -6.45
CA GLU A 306 -1.80 26.20 -6.67
C GLU A 306 -0.39 26.66 -7.09
N ALA A 307 0.65 26.15 -6.43
CA ALA A 307 2.04 26.42 -6.78
C ALA A 307 2.37 25.94 -8.20
N HIS A 308 1.88 24.74 -8.57
CA HIS A 308 2.02 24.20 -9.92
C HIS A 308 1.27 25.05 -10.96
N LYS A 309 0.04 25.48 -10.66
CA LYS A 309 -0.75 26.36 -11.54
C LYS A 309 -0.07 27.72 -11.77
N LYS A 310 0.49 28.31 -10.72
CA LYS A 310 1.24 29.58 -10.78
C LYS A 310 2.67 29.42 -11.32
N ARG A 311 3.15 28.18 -11.50
CA ARG A 311 4.51 27.80 -11.88
C ARG A 311 5.61 28.44 -11.00
N SER A 312 5.29 28.73 -9.73
CA SER A 312 6.20 29.44 -8.83
C SER A 312 7.01 28.46 -7.98
N LEU A 313 8.33 28.43 -8.22
CA LEU A 313 9.28 27.64 -7.44
C LEU A 313 9.37 28.10 -5.97
N LYS A 314 9.25 29.40 -5.71
CA LYS A 314 9.29 29.97 -4.35
C LYS A 314 8.13 29.47 -3.50
N MET A 315 6.91 29.55 -4.05
CA MET A 315 5.73 29.02 -3.36
C MET A 315 5.88 27.51 -3.11
N PHE A 316 6.47 26.77 -4.05
CA PHE A 316 6.70 25.34 -3.89
C PHE A 316 7.71 25.02 -2.77
N GLN A 317 8.78 25.80 -2.61
CA GLN A 317 9.77 25.62 -1.54
C GLN A 317 9.19 25.95 -0.15
N GLU A 318 8.48 27.09 -0.03
CA GLU A 318 7.77 27.45 1.21
C GLU A 318 6.79 26.34 1.62
N MET A 319 6.11 25.78 0.63
CA MET A 319 5.18 24.67 0.79
C MET A 319 5.84 23.38 1.31
N LEU A 320 6.99 23.00 0.74
CA LEU A 320 7.76 21.84 1.20
C LEU A 320 8.21 22.00 2.66
N THR A 321 8.62 23.21 3.07
CA THR A 321 9.02 23.47 4.47
C THR A 321 7.82 23.44 5.43
N LYS A 322 6.68 24.03 5.03
CA LYS A 322 5.48 24.13 5.88
C LYS A 322 4.78 22.78 6.09
N TYR A 323 4.73 21.94 5.05
CA TYR A 323 4.02 20.66 5.07
C TYR A 323 4.95 19.44 4.99
N ALA A 324 6.21 19.59 5.42
CA ALA A 324 7.19 18.52 5.48
C ALA A 324 6.66 17.20 6.10
N PRO A 325 5.95 17.18 7.25
CA PRO A 325 5.52 15.91 7.82
C PRO A 325 4.45 15.19 6.98
N GLN A 326 3.62 15.92 6.23
CA GLN A 326 2.57 15.32 5.39
C GLN A 326 3.09 14.88 4.02
N LEU A 327 4.09 15.59 3.47
CA LEU A 327 4.62 15.33 2.14
C LEU A 327 5.80 14.34 2.16
N THR A 328 6.62 14.35 3.22
CA THR A 328 7.76 13.43 3.38
C THR A 328 7.36 12.11 4.07
N GLY A 329 6.24 12.09 4.78
CA GLY A 329 5.77 10.90 5.50
C GLY A 329 5.40 9.71 4.60
N ASP A 330 5.08 9.96 3.33
CA ASP A 330 4.77 8.92 2.34
C ASP A 330 5.82 8.92 1.23
N SER A 331 6.49 7.77 1.06
CA SER A 331 7.55 7.59 0.07
C SER A 331 7.07 7.85 -1.36
N ILE A 332 5.83 7.50 -1.68
CA ILE A 332 5.26 7.63 -3.02
C ILE A 332 5.01 9.10 -3.34
N ILE A 333 4.40 9.82 -2.40
CA ILE A 333 4.13 11.26 -2.53
C ILE A 333 5.44 12.03 -2.65
N ALA A 334 6.42 11.72 -1.80
CA ALA A 334 7.73 12.36 -1.83
C ALA A 334 8.44 12.18 -3.17
N SER A 335 8.45 10.96 -3.73
CA SER A 335 9.06 10.66 -5.03
C SER A 335 8.41 11.49 -6.15
N HIS A 336 7.07 11.49 -6.23
CA HIS A 336 6.36 12.23 -7.27
C HIS A 336 6.45 13.75 -7.10
N ILE A 337 6.47 14.27 -5.87
CA ILE A 337 6.64 15.70 -5.61
C ILE A 337 8.04 16.16 -6.02
N ASN A 338 9.08 15.36 -5.76
CA ASN A 338 10.43 15.65 -6.25
C ASN A 338 10.46 15.64 -7.79
N GLY A 339 9.83 14.66 -8.43
CA GLY A 339 9.69 14.64 -9.89
C GLY A 339 8.95 15.87 -10.44
N LEU A 340 7.92 16.36 -9.74
CA LEU A 340 7.20 17.58 -10.11
C LEU A 340 8.06 18.84 -9.95
N TYR A 341 8.85 18.90 -8.88
CA TYR A 341 9.79 20.00 -8.65
C TYR A 341 10.82 20.10 -9.77
N GLU A 342 11.41 18.96 -10.16
CA GLU A 342 12.38 18.89 -11.26
C GLU A 342 11.76 19.32 -12.60
N LYS A 343 10.57 18.80 -12.95
CA LYS A 343 9.84 19.22 -14.16
C LYS A 343 9.49 20.70 -14.16
N LEU A 344 9.10 21.25 -13.01
CA LEU A 344 8.77 22.67 -12.90
C LEU A 344 10.02 23.55 -13.04
N LEU A 345 11.15 23.11 -12.48
CA LEU A 345 12.44 23.77 -12.62
C LEU A 345 12.88 23.77 -14.09
N GLU A 346 12.77 22.64 -14.80
CA GLU A 346 13.06 22.53 -16.23
C GLU A 346 12.22 23.49 -17.07
N GLN A 347 10.90 23.49 -16.88
CA GLN A 347 10.01 24.39 -17.63
C GLN A 347 10.32 25.87 -17.39
N ASN A 348 10.66 26.23 -16.15
CA ASN A 348 11.04 27.60 -15.81
C ASN A 348 12.40 27.97 -16.40
N LEU A 349 13.36 27.04 -16.42
CA LEU A 349 14.67 27.24 -17.06
C LEU A 349 14.53 27.43 -18.57
N ILE A 350 13.77 26.55 -19.27
CA ILE A 350 13.52 26.67 -20.71
C ILE A 350 12.94 28.05 -21.03
N ARG A 351 11.95 28.51 -20.25
CA ARG A 351 11.33 29.83 -20.48
C ARG A 351 12.30 31.00 -20.31
N ILE A 352 13.27 30.89 -19.40
CA ILE A 352 14.29 31.93 -19.19
C ILE A 352 15.33 31.88 -20.31
N LEU A 353 15.64 30.70 -20.85
CA LEU A 353 16.65 30.49 -21.88
C LEU A 353 16.17 30.79 -23.31
N ASP A 354 14.91 30.48 -23.63
CA ASP A 354 14.31 30.57 -24.98
C ASP A 354 14.55 31.93 -25.70
N PRO A 355 14.43 33.10 -25.04
CA PRO A 355 14.64 34.39 -25.73
C PRO A 355 16.11 34.80 -25.91
N PHE A 356 17.10 34.07 -25.38
CA PHE A 356 18.49 34.52 -25.34
C PHE A 356 19.49 33.47 -25.87
N SER A 357 20.42 33.90 -26.72
CA SER A 357 21.49 33.02 -27.23
C SER A 357 22.64 32.83 -26.24
N VAL A 358 22.89 33.80 -25.34
CA VAL A 358 23.94 33.72 -24.32
C VAL A 358 23.38 34.25 -23.01
N VAL A 359 23.43 33.44 -21.95
CA VAL A 359 22.87 33.77 -20.64
C VAL A 359 23.89 33.51 -19.53
N GLN A 360 24.10 34.49 -18.65
CA GLN A 360 24.93 34.30 -17.44
C GLN A 360 24.23 33.40 -16.43
N ILE A 361 24.92 32.35 -15.96
CA ILE A 361 24.36 31.41 -14.96
C ILE A 361 24.05 32.13 -13.65
N ALA A 362 24.87 33.11 -13.26
CA ALA A 362 24.64 33.93 -12.07
C ALA A 362 23.34 34.75 -12.16
N HIS A 363 22.93 35.15 -13.37
CA HIS A 363 21.68 35.87 -13.57
C HIS A 363 20.47 34.93 -13.45
N VAL A 364 20.55 33.74 -14.03
CA VAL A 364 19.53 32.68 -13.91
C VAL A 364 19.36 32.27 -12.44
N ALA A 365 20.46 32.06 -11.73
CA ALA A 365 20.44 31.71 -10.31
C ALA A 365 19.74 32.77 -9.44
N LYS A 366 19.99 34.06 -9.70
CA LYS A 366 19.30 35.16 -9.02
C LYS A 366 17.81 35.24 -9.34
N LEU A 367 17.42 34.98 -10.59
CA LEU A 367 16.02 34.98 -11.01
C LEU A 367 15.21 33.85 -10.37
N ILE A 368 15.82 32.67 -10.23
CA ILE A 368 15.15 31.48 -9.68
C ILE A 368 15.30 31.40 -8.15
N ASP A 369 16.21 32.18 -7.55
CA ASP A 369 16.52 32.17 -6.12
C ASP A 369 17.07 30.81 -5.65
N LEU A 370 18.00 30.27 -6.45
CA LEU A 370 18.66 28.99 -6.21
C LEU A 370 20.19 29.16 -6.26
N PRO A 371 20.96 28.29 -5.57
CA PRO A 371 22.42 28.28 -5.66
C PRO A 371 22.89 28.02 -7.09
N ILE A 372 23.97 28.69 -7.49
CA ILE A 372 24.59 28.56 -8.82
C ILE A 372 24.91 27.10 -9.14
N GLU A 373 25.44 26.36 -8.16
CA GLU A 373 25.80 24.94 -8.32
C GLU A 373 24.60 24.07 -8.69
N ARG A 374 23.44 24.28 -8.05
CA ARG A 374 22.23 23.50 -8.33
C ARG A 374 21.69 23.82 -9.72
N VAL A 375 21.71 25.09 -10.13
CA VAL A 375 21.28 25.52 -11.46
C VAL A 375 22.21 24.97 -12.53
N GLN A 376 23.52 25.01 -12.32
CA GLN A 376 24.51 24.46 -13.25
C GLN A 376 24.37 22.94 -13.40
N ALA A 377 24.21 22.21 -12.29
CA ALA A 377 23.97 20.77 -12.33
C ALA A 377 22.70 20.44 -13.12
N LYS A 378 21.60 21.15 -12.87
CA LYS A 378 20.34 20.91 -13.60
C LYS A 378 20.43 21.26 -15.08
N LEU A 379 21.10 22.36 -15.43
CA LEU A 379 21.35 22.71 -16.84
C LEU A 379 22.20 21.65 -17.54
N SER A 380 23.17 21.06 -16.85
CA SER A 380 23.98 19.97 -17.42
C SER A 380 23.18 18.70 -17.67
N GLU A 381 22.27 18.36 -16.75
CA GLU A 381 21.31 17.25 -16.89
C GLU A 381 20.38 17.49 -18.09
N MET A 382 19.80 18.69 -18.20
CA MET A 382 18.89 19.04 -19.30
C MET A 382 19.56 19.03 -20.68
N ILE A 383 20.85 19.39 -20.76
CA ILE A 383 21.63 19.31 -22.01
C ILE A 383 21.88 17.84 -22.38
N LEU A 384 22.20 16.98 -21.41
CA LEU A 384 22.39 15.54 -21.63
C LEU A 384 21.08 14.84 -22.05
N ASP A 385 19.96 15.25 -21.45
CA ASP A 385 18.63 14.77 -21.80
C ASP A 385 18.14 15.29 -23.16
N GLY A 386 18.87 16.22 -23.78
CA GLY A 386 18.51 16.82 -25.07
C GLY A 386 17.28 17.72 -25.01
N SER A 387 16.93 18.23 -23.82
CA SER A 387 15.76 19.10 -23.63
C SER A 387 15.92 20.45 -24.33
N PHE A 388 17.16 20.95 -24.41
CA PHE A 388 17.53 22.10 -25.24
C PHE A 388 18.96 21.96 -25.73
N ASN A 389 19.28 22.61 -26.85
CA ASN A 389 20.63 22.59 -27.42
C ASN A 389 21.45 23.72 -26.81
N GLY A 390 22.42 23.39 -25.97
CA GLY A 390 23.31 24.39 -25.41
C GLY A 390 24.62 23.82 -24.90
N ILE A 391 25.61 24.70 -24.75
CA ILE A 391 26.91 24.39 -24.15
C ILE A 391 27.10 25.26 -22.90
N LEU A 392 27.56 24.63 -21.83
CA LEU A 392 27.96 25.29 -20.60
C LEU A 392 29.43 25.72 -20.68
N ASP A 393 29.68 27.02 -20.75
CA ASP A 393 31.02 27.58 -20.60
C ASP A 393 31.30 27.86 -19.12
N GLN A 394 32.01 26.92 -18.48
CA GLN A 394 32.38 27.03 -17.07
C GLN A 394 33.44 28.11 -16.80
N GLY A 395 34.23 28.51 -17.80
CA GLY A 395 35.25 29.54 -17.65
C GLY A 395 34.65 30.95 -17.60
N ALA A 396 33.70 31.23 -18.48
CA ALA A 396 32.99 32.51 -18.52
C ALA A 396 31.72 32.55 -17.63
N GLY A 397 31.26 31.39 -17.13
CA GLY A 397 30.04 31.28 -16.33
C GLY A 397 28.75 31.50 -17.13
N ASN A 398 28.78 31.16 -18.42
CA ASN A 398 27.71 31.43 -19.39
C ASN A 398 27.14 30.13 -19.97
N VAL A 399 25.85 30.15 -20.28
CA VAL A 399 25.16 29.15 -21.10
C VAL A 399 25.00 29.73 -22.49
N ILE A 400 25.53 29.03 -23.48
CA ILE A 400 25.34 29.37 -24.90
C ILE A 400 24.24 28.45 -25.42
N VAL A 401 23.12 29.03 -25.80
CA VAL A 401 21.97 28.31 -26.38
C VAL A 401 22.10 28.40 -27.90
N TYR A 402 22.01 27.25 -28.56
CA TYR A 402 22.02 27.16 -30.00
C TYR A 402 20.61 26.87 -30.52
N ASP A 403 20.26 27.51 -31.62
CA ASP A 403 19.11 27.06 -32.40
C ASP A 403 19.38 25.65 -32.92
N SER A 404 18.33 24.83 -32.98
CA SER A 404 18.41 23.51 -33.58
C SER A 404 18.99 23.62 -34.99
N ALA A 405 20.18 23.04 -35.20
CA ALA A 405 20.82 23.00 -36.50
C ALA A 405 19.82 22.39 -37.50
N VAL A 406 19.52 23.12 -38.58
CA VAL A 406 18.66 22.62 -39.65
C VAL A 406 19.39 21.45 -40.30
N VAL A 407 19.05 20.23 -39.89
CA VAL A 407 19.56 19.03 -40.53
C VAL A 407 18.90 18.98 -41.91
N ASP A 408 19.70 19.21 -42.94
CA ASP A 408 19.20 19.17 -44.31
C ASP A 408 18.77 17.73 -44.61
N LYS A 409 17.46 17.51 -44.85
CA LYS A 409 16.91 16.18 -45.18
C LYS A 409 17.58 15.57 -46.41
N ALA A 410 18.20 16.40 -47.25
CA ALA A 410 19.02 15.99 -48.38
C ALA A 410 20.26 15.18 -47.94
N TYR A 411 20.94 15.56 -46.86
CA TYR A 411 22.10 14.82 -46.37
C TYR A 411 21.71 13.47 -45.78
N GLU A 412 20.60 13.39 -45.04
CA GLU A 412 20.09 12.13 -44.51
C GLU A 412 19.69 11.17 -45.63
N SER A 413 19.01 11.69 -46.65
CA SER A 413 18.65 10.94 -47.86
C SER A 413 19.88 10.50 -48.66
N ALA A 414 20.91 11.34 -48.76
CA ALA A 414 22.18 11.01 -49.40
C ALA A 414 22.93 9.90 -48.66
N ILE A 415 22.96 9.93 -47.32
CA ILE A 415 23.57 8.87 -46.50
C ILE A 415 22.80 7.55 -46.67
N GLN A 416 21.46 7.61 -46.69
CA GLN A 416 20.62 6.42 -46.87
C GLN A 416 20.83 5.80 -48.25
N THR A 417 20.86 6.60 -49.31
CA THR A 417 21.15 6.13 -50.67
C THR A 417 22.55 5.54 -50.79
N ILE A 418 23.57 6.14 -50.17
CA ILE A 418 24.93 5.56 -50.11
C ILE A 418 24.94 4.19 -49.42
N LYS A 419 24.20 4.02 -48.31
CA LYS A 419 24.06 2.73 -47.63
C LYS A 419 23.41 1.68 -48.52
N GLU A 420 22.34 2.04 -49.22
CA GLU A 420 21.65 1.14 -50.15
C GLU A 420 22.54 0.76 -51.34
N LEU A 421 23.32 1.71 -51.85
CA LEU A 421 24.27 1.47 -52.93
C LEU A 421 25.36 0.48 -52.52
N ASN A 422 25.89 0.58 -51.29
CA ASN A 422 26.83 -0.40 -50.73
C ASN A 422 26.23 -1.82 -50.66
N VAL A 423 24.98 -1.94 -50.21
CA VAL A 423 24.29 -3.24 -50.16
C VAL A 423 24.12 -3.84 -51.55
N VAL A 424 23.82 -3.01 -52.56
CA VAL A 424 23.71 -3.44 -53.96
C VAL A 424 25.07 -3.90 -54.50
N THR A 425 26.15 -3.15 -54.23
CA THR A 425 27.51 -3.54 -54.66
C THR A 425 27.97 -4.85 -54.03
N ASP A 426 27.68 -5.09 -52.74
CA ASP A 426 28.02 -6.34 -52.07
C ASP A 426 27.27 -7.54 -52.70
N ARG A 427 25.96 -7.38 -52.97
CA ARG A 427 25.15 -8.40 -53.66
C ARG A 427 25.65 -8.68 -55.07
N LEU A 428 26.13 -7.65 -55.78
CA LEU A 428 26.73 -7.81 -57.10
C LEU A 428 28.06 -8.57 -57.01
N TYR A 429 28.90 -8.28 -56.02
CA TYR A 429 30.15 -9.03 -55.77
C TYR A 429 29.88 -10.49 -55.43
N GLU A 430 28.89 -10.79 -54.59
CA GLU A 430 28.49 -12.16 -54.28
C GLU A 430 27.98 -12.91 -55.51
N LYS A 431 27.13 -12.27 -56.33
CA LYS A 431 26.65 -12.86 -57.58
C LYS A 431 27.79 -13.09 -58.58
N ALA A 432 28.71 -12.14 -58.71
CA ALA A 432 29.88 -12.27 -59.58
C ALA A 432 30.78 -13.43 -59.14
N ARG A 433 31.03 -13.59 -57.83
CA ARG A 433 31.77 -14.74 -57.27
C ARG A 433 31.08 -16.08 -57.53
N ARG A 434 29.74 -16.13 -57.48
CA ARG A 434 28.98 -17.35 -57.80
C ARG A 434 28.99 -17.67 -59.30
N LEU A 435 29.08 -16.65 -60.15
CA LEU A 435 29.10 -16.77 -61.61
C LEU A 435 30.50 -17.02 -62.18
N SER A 436 31.57 -16.90 -61.38
CA SER A 436 32.92 -17.32 -61.75
C SER A 436 33.19 -18.75 -61.24
N PRO A 437 32.78 -19.82 -61.96
CA PRO A 437 33.29 -21.15 -61.70
C PRO A 437 34.78 -21.18 -62.08
N HIS A 438 35.56 -21.88 -61.26
CA HIS A 438 36.92 -22.30 -61.50
C HIS A 438 37.29 -22.41 -63.00
N HIS A 439 38.09 -21.47 -63.51
CA HIS A 439 39.13 -21.80 -64.49
C HIS A 439 40.33 -22.34 -63.70
N SER A 440 40.23 -23.59 -63.28
CA SER A 440 41.37 -24.39 -62.81
C SER A 440 41.15 -25.83 -63.23
N SER A 441 41.40 -26.09 -64.50
CA SER A 441 42.04 -27.27 -65.10
C SER A 441 42.29 -26.99 -66.57
#